data_AF-A0A9D9MCM1-F1
#
_entry.id   AF-A0A9D9MCM1-F1
#
_cell.length_a   1.000
_cell.length_b   1.000
_cell.length_c   1.000
_cell.angle_alpha   90.00
_cell.angle_beta   90.00
_cell.angle_gamma   90.00
#
_symmetry.space_group_name_H-M   'P 1'
#
loop_
_entity.id
_entity.type
_entity.pdbx_description
1 polymer ?
#
loop_
_entity_poly.entity_id
_entity_poly.type
_entity_poly.pdbx_seq_one_letter_code
_entity_poly.pdbx_strand_id
1 'polypeptide(L)'
;MQAIQATNLAMGQNQNMSLKLAPQMRMMMHLLAMPVLELQEEIKKKLEENPALEEASSSEVLLSHLEDSFPKDSTPADWDEDKADRKQQFLENTLTQKESLQAHLLLQLGVQKNIDKEIIETAEILVQSLNNDGFLNISAKEAVPDAEEETLKKAVSLVQMLDPQGTCVSDYKESLAVQASLCDDEPDGTETVIKEHLEE
;
A
#
# COMPACT_ATOMS: atom_id res chain seq x y z
N MET A 1 24.12 -34.96 -36.71
CA MET A 1 22.63 -34.95 -36.77
C MET A 1 21.94 -34.70 -35.43
N GLN A 2 22.58 -34.91 -34.26
CA GLN A 2 21.93 -34.70 -32.94
C GLN A 2 21.77 -33.21 -32.51
N ALA A 3 22.65 -32.30 -32.94
CA ALA A 3 22.58 -30.88 -32.55
C ALA A 3 21.39 -30.12 -33.16
N ILE A 4 20.98 -30.46 -34.39
CA ILE A 4 19.85 -29.83 -35.11
C ILE A 4 18.50 -30.25 -34.49
N GLN A 5 18.46 -31.43 -33.86
CA GLN A 5 17.26 -31.96 -33.22
C GLN A 5 17.02 -31.30 -31.85
N ALA A 6 18.08 -30.95 -31.12
CA ALA A 6 18.01 -30.21 -29.87
C ALA A 6 17.61 -28.74 -30.06
N THR A 7 18.12 -28.07 -31.11
CA THR A 7 17.71 -26.69 -31.43
C THR A 7 16.25 -26.60 -31.85
N ASN A 8 15.75 -27.54 -32.65
CA ASN A 8 14.32 -27.58 -33.02
C ASN A 8 13.40 -27.86 -31.82
N LEU A 9 13.83 -28.70 -30.87
CA LEU A 9 13.05 -28.99 -29.66
C LEU A 9 13.02 -27.79 -28.70
N ALA A 10 14.15 -27.10 -28.51
CA ALA A 10 14.22 -25.89 -27.69
C ALA A 10 13.45 -24.70 -28.32
N MET A 11 13.51 -24.56 -29.65
CA MET A 11 12.78 -23.53 -30.40
C MET A 11 11.27 -23.78 -30.38
N GLY A 12 10.85 -25.06 -30.45
CA GLY A 12 9.44 -25.46 -30.30
C GLY A 12 8.89 -25.31 -28.87
N GLN A 13 9.72 -25.48 -27.84
CA GLN A 13 9.35 -25.21 -26.44
C GLN A 13 9.19 -23.70 -26.17
N ASN A 14 10.08 -22.86 -26.71
CA ASN A 14 9.99 -21.41 -26.56
C ASN A 14 8.78 -20.81 -27.31
N GLN A 15 8.51 -21.29 -28.54
CA GLN A 15 7.28 -20.95 -29.27
C GLN A 15 6.00 -21.43 -28.56
N ASN A 16 6.03 -22.59 -27.88
CA ASN A 16 4.90 -23.08 -27.08
C ASN A 16 4.63 -22.21 -25.83
N MET A 17 5.67 -21.70 -25.17
CA MET A 17 5.50 -20.77 -24.04
C MET A 17 4.90 -19.43 -24.50
N SER A 18 5.38 -18.91 -25.64
CA SER A 18 4.86 -17.67 -26.22
C SER A 18 3.38 -17.77 -26.65
N LEU A 19 2.95 -18.92 -27.18
CA LEU A 19 1.55 -19.19 -27.56
C LEU A 19 0.60 -19.33 -26.36
N LYS A 20 1.09 -19.76 -25.19
CA LYS A 20 0.26 -19.88 -23.97
C LYS A 20 -0.02 -18.53 -23.30
N LEU A 21 0.88 -17.55 -23.46
CA LEU A 21 0.74 -16.23 -22.84
C LEU A 21 -0.28 -15.34 -23.57
N ALA A 22 -0.35 -15.42 -24.90
CA ALA A 22 -1.26 -14.62 -25.72
C ALA A 22 -2.76 -14.74 -25.38
N PRO A 23 -3.35 -15.94 -25.16
CA PRO A 23 -4.74 -16.07 -24.75
C PRO A 23 -4.99 -15.59 -23.31
N GLN A 24 -4.02 -15.78 -22.40
CA GLN A 24 -4.13 -15.28 -21.02
C GLN A 24 -4.14 -13.76 -20.96
N MET A 25 -3.27 -13.10 -21.74
CA MET A 25 -3.23 -11.64 -21.82
C MET A 25 -4.52 -11.05 -22.42
N ARG A 26 -5.13 -11.73 -23.39
CA ARG A 26 -6.44 -11.34 -23.95
C ARG A 26 -7.57 -11.49 -22.93
N MET A 27 -7.54 -12.56 -22.14
CA MET A 27 -8.53 -12.78 -21.08
C MET A 27 -8.41 -11.71 -19.98
N MET A 28 -7.18 -11.38 -19.56
CA MET A 28 -6.92 -10.33 -18.58
C MET A 28 -7.41 -8.96 -19.09
N MET A 29 -7.12 -8.63 -20.35
CA MET A 29 -7.56 -7.38 -20.96
C MET A 29 -9.09 -7.31 -21.06
N HIS A 30 -9.74 -8.41 -21.41
CA HIS A 30 -11.19 -8.49 -21.45
C HIS A 30 -11.84 -8.31 -20.07
N LEU A 31 -11.26 -8.93 -19.02
CA LEU A 31 -11.77 -8.82 -17.65
C LEU A 31 -11.62 -7.40 -17.09
N LEU A 32 -10.50 -6.73 -17.39
CA LEU A 32 -10.26 -5.33 -17.02
C LEU A 32 -11.14 -4.33 -17.79
N ALA A 33 -11.55 -4.68 -19.01
CA ALA A 33 -12.35 -3.82 -19.88
C ALA A 33 -13.87 -4.03 -19.72
N MET A 34 -14.30 -5.01 -18.93
CA MET A 34 -15.72 -5.35 -18.74
C MET A 34 -16.40 -4.39 -17.74
N PRO A 35 -17.66 -3.97 -17.98
CA PRO A 35 -18.44 -3.23 -17.00
C PRO A 35 -18.61 -4.03 -15.71
N VAL A 36 -18.55 -3.35 -14.55
CA VAL A 36 -18.61 -3.98 -13.22
C VAL A 36 -19.85 -4.87 -13.03
N LEU A 37 -20.99 -4.49 -13.62
CA LEU A 37 -22.23 -5.28 -13.59
C LEU A 37 -22.10 -6.64 -14.29
N GLU A 38 -21.47 -6.67 -15.47
CA GLU A 38 -21.25 -7.93 -16.21
C GLU A 38 -20.21 -8.82 -15.50
N LEU A 39 -19.20 -8.21 -14.89
CA LEU A 39 -18.19 -8.93 -14.11
C LEU A 39 -18.79 -9.59 -12.86
N GLN A 40 -19.75 -8.93 -12.21
CA GLN A 40 -20.48 -9.52 -11.09
C GLN A 40 -21.35 -10.71 -11.50
N GLU A 41 -22.00 -10.65 -12.67
CA GLU A 41 -22.76 -11.78 -13.21
C GLU A 41 -21.85 -12.96 -13.56
N GLU A 42 -20.69 -12.71 -14.15
CA GLU A 42 -19.73 -13.77 -14.49
C GLU A 42 -19.14 -14.43 -13.22
N ILE A 43 -18.84 -13.65 -12.16
CA ILE A 43 -18.42 -14.20 -10.86
C ILE A 43 -19.50 -15.10 -10.26
N LYS A 44 -20.77 -14.68 -10.25
CA LYS A 44 -21.89 -15.48 -9.75
C LYS A 44 -22.06 -16.79 -10.52
N LYS A 45 -21.95 -16.72 -11.84
CA LYS A 45 -22.00 -17.91 -12.70
C LYS A 45 -20.83 -18.87 -12.41
N LYS A 46 -19.63 -18.35 -12.15
CA LYS A 46 -18.47 -19.19 -11.79
C LYS A 46 -18.61 -19.84 -10.42
N LEU A 47 -19.28 -19.19 -9.46
CA LEU A 47 -19.67 -19.77 -8.18
C LEU A 47 -20.68 -20.92 -8.36
N GLU A 48 -21.65 -20.78 -9.28
CA GLU A 48 -22.61 -21.85 -9.60
C GLU A 48 -21.96 -23.04 -10.35
N GLU A 49 -21.05 -22.77 -11.28
CA GLU A 49 -20.34 -23.79 -12.06
C GLU A 49 -19.33 -24.58 -11.21
N ASN A 50 -18.79 -23.98 -10.16
CA ASN A 50 -17.81 -24.61 -9.29
C ASN A 50 -18.25 -24.52 -7.83
N PRO A 51 -18.98 -25.52 -7.33
CA PRO A 51 -19.52 -25.53 -5.98
C PRO A 51 -18.47 -25.63 -4.85
N ALA A 52 -17.18 -25.76 -5.20
CA ALA A 52 -16.08 -25.62 -4.24
C ALA A 52 -15.60 -24.16 -4.08
N LEU A 53 -16.01 -23.23 -4.97
CA LEU A 53 -15.83 -21.80 -4.72
C LEU A 53 -16.91 -21.32 -3.75
N GLU A 54 -16.46 -20.62 -2.73
CA GLU A 54 -17.31 -19.97 -1.74
C GLU A 54 -17.23 -18.46 -1.94
N GLU A 55 -18.34 -17.76 -1.76
CA GLU A 55 -18.35 -16.30 -1.76
C GLU A 55 -17.70 -15.83 -0.46
N ALA A 56 -16.39 -15.55 -0.53
CA ALA A 56 -15.67 -15.09 0.63
C ALA A 56 -16.19 -13.71 1.04
N SER A 57 -16.82 -13.65 2.21
CA SER A 57 -17.05 -12.36 2.85
C SER A 57 -15.68 -11.71 3.15
N SER A 58 -15.57 -10.38 3.03
CA SER A 58 -14.32 -9.68 3.41
C SER A 58 -13.89 -10.02 4.85
N SER A 59 -14.85 -10.41 5.69
CA SER A 59 -14.62 -10.88 7.05
C SER A 59 -13.95 -12.26 7.13
N GLU A 60 -14.26 -13.22 6.25
CA GLU A 60 -13.65 -14.57 6.24
C GLU A 60 -12.22 -14.57 5.75
N VAL A 61 -11.91 -13.73 4.75
CA VAL A 61 -10.54 -13.57 4.28
C VAL A 61 -9.66 -12.99 5.38
N LEU A 62 -10.17 -12.04 6.16
CA LEU A 62 -9.48 -11.53 7.35
C LEU A 62 -9.34 -12.60 8.44
N LEU A 63 -10.39 -13.36 8.74
CA LEU A 63 -10.38 -14.43 9.76
C LEU A 63 -9.29 -15.48 9.48
N SER A 64 -9.10 -15.87 8.22
CA SER A 64 -8.06 -16.84 7.84
C SER A 64 -6.63 -16.32 8.05
N HIS A 65 -6.38 -15.01 7.85
CA HIS A 65 -5.09 -14.39 8.17
C HIS A 65 -4.89 -14.21 9.68
N LEU A 66 -5.97 -14.04 10.44
CA LEU A 66 -5.93 -13.90 11.89
C LEU A 66 -5.70 -15.24 12.61
N GLU A 67 -6.13 -16.37 12.05
CA GLU A 67 -5.86 -17.72 12.60
C GLU A 67 -4.36 -18.05 12.75
N ASP A 68 -3.51 -17.49 11.90
CA ASP A 68 -2.05 -17.61 12.01
C ASP A 68 -1.43 -16.70 13.09
N SER A 69 -2.17 -15.68 13.56
CA SER A 69 -1.71 -14.71 14.57
C SER A 69 -2.13 -15.08 16.00
N PHE A 70 -2.98 -16.09 16.19
CA PHE A 70 -3.35 -16.56 17.53
C PHE A 70 -2.30 -17.56 18.08
N PRO A 71 -1.79 -17.38 19.31
CA PRO A 71 -0.99 -18.39 19.98
C PRO A 71 -1.80 -19.69 20.13
N LYS A 72 -1.31 -20.80 19.54
CA LYS A 72 -1.97 -22.12 19.56
C LYS A 72 -1.98 -22.81 20.94
N ASP A 73 -1.45 -22.19 21.98
CA ASP A 73 -1.45 -22.73 23.34
C ASP A 73 -2.64 -22.19 24.15
N SER A 74 -3.77 -22.89 24.07
CA SER A 74 -4.76 -22.92 25.14
C SER A 74 -5.55 -24.22 25.09
N THR A 75 -5.46 -24.96 26.18
CA THR A 75 -6.06 -26.27 26.42
C THR A 75 -7.60 -26.29 26.26
N PRO A 76 -8.23 -27.39 25.78
CA PRO A 76 -9.66 -27.44 25.45
C PRO A 76 -10.69 -27.53 26.60
N ALA A 77 -10.46 -26.86 27.73
CA ALA A 77 -11.37 -26.95 28.88
C ALA A 77 -11.62 -25.59 29.55
N ASP A 78 -12.37 -24.73 28.87
CA ASP A 78 -13.38 -23.86 29.50
C ASP A 78 -14.16 -23.16 28.37
N TRP A 79 -15.45 -23.48 28.27
CA TRP A 79 -16.38 -22.71 27.43
C TRP A 79 -16.88 -21.55 28.28
N ASP A 80 -16.03 -20.54 28.49
CA ASP A 80 -16.40 -19.29 29.14
C ASP A 80 -16.91 -18.29 28.10
N GLU A 81 -18.09 -17.72 28.34
CA GLU A 81 -18.67 -16.57 27.60
C GLU A 81 -17.65 -15.44 27.40
N ASP A 82 -16.68 -15.30 28.31
CA ASP A 82 -15.57 -14.34 28.23
C ASP A 82 -14.66 -14.51 27.02
N LYS A 83 -14.62 -15.69 26.37
CA LYS A 83 -13.80 -15.91 25.18
C LYS A 83 -14.51 -15.45 23.91
N ALA A 84 -15.84 -15.56 23.87
CA ALA A 84 -16.65 -15.00 22.81
C ALA A 84 -16.62 -13.46 22.89
N ASP A 85 -16.73 -12.90 24.09
CA ASP A 85 -16.66 -11.45 24.30
C ASP A 85 -15.25 -10.90 24.01
N ARG A 86 -14.18 -11.59 24.43
CA ARG A 86 -12.81 -11.22 24.04
C ARG A 86 -12.55 -11.35 22.54
N LYS A 87 -13.07 -12.39 21.89
CA LYS A 87 -12.97 -12.56 20.43
C LYS A 87 -13.75 -11.44 19.72
N GLN A 88 -14.91 -11.06 20.23
CA GLN A 88 -15.73 -9.99 19.69
C GLN A 88 -15.10 -8.62 19.91
N GLN A 89 -14.59 -8.30 21.11
CA GLN A 89 -13.82 -7.09 21.37
C GLN A 89 -12.53 -7.01 20.53
N PHE A 90 -11.87 -8.14 20.28
CA PHE A 90 -10.71 -8.19 19.40
C PHE A 90 -11.13 -7.97 17.94
N LEU A 91 -12.20 -8.61 17.45
CA LEU A 91 -12.75 -8.37 16.11
C LEU A 91 -13.16 -6.91 15.93
N GLU A 92 -13.91 -6.35 16.89
CA GLU A 92 -14.34 -4.96 16.89
C GLU A 92 -13.12 -4.01 16.91
N ASN A 93 -12.11 -4.27 17.74
CA ASN A 93 -10.89 -3.46 17.73
C ASN A 93 -10.09 -3.60 16.43
N THR A 94 -9.98 -4.79 15.85
CA THR A 94 -9.19 -5.03 14.63
C THR A 94 -9.89 -4.46 13.40
N LEU A 95 -11.22 -4.56 13.32
CA LEU A 95 -12.02 -3.95 12.25
C LEU A 95 -12.06 -2.42 12.34
N THR A 96 -11.73 -1.84 13.50
CA THR A 96 -11.80 -0.38 13.74
C THR A 96 -10.42 0.27 13.86
N GLN A 97 -9.32 -0.50 13.82
CA GLN A 97 -7.98 0.08 13.75
C GLN A 97 -7.80 0.73 12.39
N LYS A 98 -8.02 2.06 12.34
CA LYS A 98 -7.61 2.88 11.20
C LYS A 98 -6.13 2.61 10.97
N GLU A 99 -5.75 2.33 9.72
CA GLU A 99 -4.34 2.21 9.32
C GLU A 99 -3.56 3.41 9.88
N SER A 100 -2.36 3.16 10.42
CA SER A 100 -1.52 4.26 10.88
C SER A 100 -1.11 5.14 9.70
N LEU A 101 -0.85 6.42 9.95
CA LEU A 101 -0.37 7.35 8.93
C LEU A 101 0.84 6.79 8.18
N GLN A 102 1.78 6.20 8.93
CA GLN A 102 2.98 5.60 8.36
C GLN A 102 2.63 4.42 7.44
N ALA A 103 1.71 3.53 7.85
CA ALA A 103 1.28 2.41 7.03
C ALA A 103 0.61 2.90 5.73
N HIS A 104 -0.22 3.94 5.83
CA HIS A 104 -0.88 4.55 4.69
C HIS A 104 0.14 5.15 3.69
N LEU A 105 1.12 5.91 4.17
CA LEU A 105 2.17 6.49 3.35
C LEU A 105 3.06 5.43 2.69
N LEU A 106 3.40 4.35 3.40
CA LEU A 106 4.16 3.22 2.84
C LEU A 106 3.39 2.53 1.71
N LEU A 107 2.07 2.34 1.86
CA LEU A 107 1.24 1.80 0.78
C LEU A 107 1.27 2.70 -0.46
N GLN A 108 1.21 4.02 -0.29
CA GLN A 108 1.29 4.96 -1.41
C GLN A 108 2.66 4.95 -2.08
N LEU A 109 3.75 4.87 -1.31
CA LEU A 109 5.11 4.71 -1.83
C LEU A 109 5.25 3.42 -2.66
N GLY A 110 4.66 2.31 -2.20
CA GLY A 110 4.70 1.03 -2.90
C GLY A 110 4.03 1.02 -4.27
N VAL A 111 3.12 1.97 -4.55
CA VAL A 111 2.42 2.10 -5.84
C VAL A 111 3.21 2.97 -6.83
N GLN A 112 4.19 3.75 -6.37
CA GLN A 112 5.01 4.64 -7.18
C GLN A 112 6.05 3.86 -8.01
N LYS A 113 5.74 3.56 -9.27
CA LYS A 113 6.61 2.72 -10.16
C LYS A 113 7.71 3.49 -10.90
N ASN A 114 7.74 4.81 -10.81
CA ASN A 114 8.55 5.68 -11.67
C ASN A 114 9.72 6.37 -10.95
N ILE A 115 10.08 5.92 -9.75
CA ILE A 115 11.13 6.53 -8.93
C ILE A 115 12.29 5.54 -8.73
N ASP A 116 13.50 6.08 -8.62
CA ASP A 116 14.70 5.29 -8.35
C ASP A 116 14.60 4.56 -7.01
N LYS A 117 15.10 3.32 -6.98
CA LYS A 117 15.02 2.45 -5.81
C LYS A 117 15.65 3.08 -4.56
N GLU A 118 16.76 3.80 -4.73
CA GLU A 118 17.45 4.49 -3.64
C GLU A 118 16.60 5.62 -3.02
N ILE A 119 15.81 6.33 -3.84
CA ILE A 119 14.90 7.38 -3.36
C ILE A 119 13.75 6.76 -2.58
N ILE A 120 13.19 5.64 -3.05
CA ILE A 120 12.11 4.92 -2.36
C ILE A 120 12.60 4.39 -1.01
N GLU A 121 13.76 3.73 -0.97
CA GLU A 121 14.34 3.23 0.29
C GLU A 121 14.58 4.37 1.29
N THR A 122 15.08 5.52 0.81
CA THR A 122 15.26 6.71 1.64
C THR A 122 13.92 7.24 2.15
N ALA A 123 12.90 7.31 1.29
CA ALA A 123 11.56 7.77 1.63
C ALA A 123 10.88 6.86 2.65
N GLU A 124 11.04 5.54 2.54
CA GLU A 124 10.52 4.57 3.50
C GLU A 124 11.10 4.78 4.90
N ILE A 125 12.41 5.02 5.00
CA ILE A 125 13.06 5.31 6.29
C ILE A 125 12.55 6.63 6.86
N LEU A 126 12.39 7.67 6.02
CA LEU A 126 11.82 8.95 6.44
C LEU A 126 10.39 8.78 6.98
N VAL A 127 9.53 8.02 6.29
CA VAL A 127 8.15 7.75 6.74
C VAL A 127 8.13 7.02 8.08
N GLN A 128 9.05 6.08 8.31
CA GLN A 128 9.17 5.38 9.60
C GLN A 128 9.68 6.30 10.72
N SER A 129 10.38 7.39 10.39
CA SER A 129 10.84 8.40 11.34
C SER A 129 9.77 9.45 11.69
N LEU A 130 8.60 9.42 11.05
CA LEU A 130 7.51 10.36 11.32
C LEU A 130 6.76 10.01 12.61
N ASN A 131 6.36 11.03 13.35
CA ASN A 131 5.43 10.88 14.47
C ASN A 131 3.98 10.66 13.98
N ASN A 132 3.06 10.44 14.92
CA ASN A 132 1.64 10.21 14.61
C ASN A 132 0.97 11.38 13.88
N ASP A 133 1.53 12.59 14.00
CA ASP A 133 1.03 13.82 13.38
C ASP A 133 1.69 14.10 12.02
N GLY A 134 2.67 13.28 11.60
CA GLY A 134 3.35 13.41 10.30
C GLY A 134 4.56 14.35 10.28
N PHE A 135 5.06 14.77 11.45
CA PHE A 135 6.27 15.59 11.59
C PHE A 135 7.52 14.74 11.82
N LEU A 136 8.65 15.30 11.40
CA LEU A 136 9.97 14.72 11.63
C LEU A 136 10.43 14.98 13.06
N ASN A 137 10.65 13.91 13.85
CA ASN A 137 11.20 14.03 15.19
C ASN A 137 12.70 14.40 15.20
N ILE A 138 13.40 14.07 14.12
CA ILE A 138 14.83 14.29 13.90
C ILE A 138 15.02 14.87 12.50
N SER A 139 16.12 15.58 12.27
CA SER A 139 16.37 16.15 10.96
C SER A 139 16.47 15.06 9.88
N ALA A 140 16.01 15.34 8.65
CA ALA A 140 16.04 14.35 7.56
C ALA A 140 17.45 13.77 7.31
N LYS A 141 18.50 14.55 7.58
CA LYS A 141 19.90 14.15 7.45
C LYS A 141 20.38 13.21 8.56
N GLU A 142 19.78 13.30 9.75
CA GLU A 142 20.06 12.38 10.85
C GLU A 142 19.27 11.08 10.73
N ALA A 143 18.07 11.15 10.13
CA ALA A 143 17.24 9.96 9.87
C ALA A 143 17.90 9.01 8.87
N VAL A 144 18.54 9.55 7.83
CA VAL A 144 19.25 8.75 6.81
C VAL A 144 20.66 9.30 6.60
N PRO A 145 21.64 8.94 7.45
CA PRO A 145 23.00 9.48 7.38
C PRO A 145 23.77 9.02 6.13
N ASP A 146 23.37 7.89 5.54
CA ASP A 146 24.00 7.29 4.36
C ASP A 146 23.47 7.83 3.03
N ALA A 147 22.41 8.66 3.04
CA ALA A 147 21.81 9.19 1.82
C ALA A 147 22.58 10.40 1.27
N GLU A 148 22.74 10.44 -0.05
CA GLU A 148 23.22 11.65 -0.73
C GLU A 148 22.23 12.81 -0.54
N GLU A 149 22.74 14.03 -0.40
CA GLU A 149 21.91 15.21 -0.13
C GLU A 149 20.89 15.49 -1.25
N GLU A 150 21.22 15.09 -2.49
CA GLU A 150 20.32 15.21 -3.63
C GLU A 150 19.17 14.19 -3.58
N THR A 151 19.47 12.94 -3.27
CA THR A 151 18.49 11.86 -3.08
C THR A 151 17.57 12.15 -1.90
N LEU A 152 18.13 12.69 -0.81
CA LEU A 152 17.38 13.08 0.37
C LEU A 152 16.35 14.17 0.06
N LYS A 153 16.74 15.23 -0.67
CA LYS A 153 15.81 16.30 -1.08
C LYS A 153 14.69 15.76 -1.95
N LYS A 154 15.00 14.88 -2.92
CA LYS A 154 13.99 14.24 -3.77
C LYS A 154 13.04 13.37 -2.94
N ALA A 155 13.55 12.59 -1.99
CA ALA A 155 12.74 11.74 -1.12
C ALA A 155 11.80 12.58 -0.24
N VAL A 156 12.30 13.66 0.37
CA VAL A 156 11.48 14.58 1.18
C VAL A 156 10.37 15.22 0.33
N SER A 157 10.69 15.76 -0.84
CA SER A 157 9.67 16.34 -1.74
C SER A 157 8.65 15.32 -2.22
N LEU A 158 9.07 14.07 -2.42
CA LEU A 158 8.18 12.98 -2.78
C LEU A 158 7.20 12.69 -1.64
N VAL A 159 7.69 12.52 -0.41
CA VAL A 159 6.85 12.26 0.77
C VAL A 159 5.90 13.44 1.03
N GLN A 160 6.36 14.69 0.87
CA GLN A 160 5.51 15.88 1.04
C GLN A 160 4.33 15.96 0.06
N MET A 161 4.44 15.31 -1.10
CA MET A 161 3.40 15.27 -2.14
C MET A 161 2.43 14.09 -1.98
N LEU A 162 2.72 13.16 -1.06
CA LEU A 162 1.81 12.08 -0.70
C LEU A 162 0.56 12.61 0.02
N ASP A 163 -0.44 11.75 0.23
CA ASP A 163 -1.66 12.10 0.95
C ASP A 163 -1.57 11.55 2.39
N PRO A 164 -1.55 12.40 3.43
CA PRO A 164 -1.79 13.85 3.41
C PRO A 164 -0.59 14.71 3.01
N GLN A 165 -0.88 15.78 2.25
CA GLN A 165 0.13 16.73 1.77
C GLN A 165 0.71 17.56 2.92
N GLY A 166 1.99 17.90 2.83
CA GLY A 166 2.69 18.66 3.88
C GLY A 166 3.15 17.80 5.07
N THR A 167 3.23 16.49 4.89
CA THR A 167 3.92 15.56 5.81
C THR A 167 5.43 15.58 5.58
N CYS A 168 6.23 15.07 6.53
CA CYS A 168 7.70 15.09 6.45
C CYS A 168 8.30 16.51 6.51
N VAL A 169 7.77 17.31 7.43
CA VAL A 169 8.25 18.66 7.77
C VAL A 169 8.60 18.72 9.26
N SER A 170 9.34 19.75 9.66
CA SER A 170 9.80 19.88 11.04
C SER A 170 8.71 20.47 11.93
N ASP A 171 7.84 21.32 11.36
CA ASP A 171 6.87 22.10 12.13
C ASP A 171 5.58 22.38 11.33
N TYR A 172 4.50 22.76 12.03
CA TYR A 172 3.20 23.06 11.43
C TYR A 172 3.27 24.26 10.47
N LYS A 173 4.15 25.24 10.70
CA LYS A 173 4.36 26.37 9.79
C LYS A 173 4.93 25.92 8.45
N GLU A 174 5.89 25.00 8.50
CA GLU A 174 6.46 24.39 7.30
C GLU A 174 5.41 23.55 6.57
N SER A 175 4.60 22.78 7.31
CA SER A 175 3.49 22.01 6.74
C SER A 175 2.52 22.90 5.96
N LEU A 176 2.07 23.99 6.57
CA LEU A 176 1.15 24.94 5.96
C LEU A 176 1.78 25.68 4.78
N ALA A 177 3.06 26.05 4.87
CA ALA A 177 3.78 26.68 3.77
C ALA A 177 3.89 25.74 2.55
N VAL A 178 4.20 24.46 2.79
CA VAL A 178 4.25 23.44 1.73
C VAL A 178 2.87 23.25 1.13
N GLN A 179 1.83 23.10 1.95
CA GLN A 179 0.44 22.97 1.46
C GLN A 179 -0.02 24.18 0.64
N ALA A 180 0.30 25.40 1.08
CA ALA A 180 -0.02 26.62 0.35
C ALA A 180 0.68 26.66 -1.01
N SER A 181 1.98 26.32 -1.07
CA SER A 181 2.73 26.25 -2.32
C SER A 181 2.22 25.17 -3.30
N LEU A 182 1.60 24.11 -2.81
CA LEU A 182 1.00 23.06 -3.64
C LEU A 182 -0.44 23.37 -4.08
N CYS A 183 -1.10 24.36 -3.47
CA CYS A 183 -2.49 24.70 -3.77
C CYS A 183 -2.56 25.84 -4.79
N ASP A 184 -3.04 25.56 -6.00
CA ASP A 184 -3.16 26.56 -7.08
C ASP A 184 -4.21 27.68 -6.80
N ASP A 185 -5.06 27.51 -5.78
CA ASP A 185 -6.19 28.39 -5.44
C ASP A 185 -5.92 29.20 -4.14
N GLU A 186 -4.69 29.69 -3.97
CA GLU A 186 -4.29 30.45 -2.77
C GLU A 186 -4.88 31.87 -2.77
N PRO A 187 -5.58 32.30 -1.69
CA PRO A 187 -5.94 33.70 -1.50
C PRO A 187 -4.68 34.55 -1.30
N ASP A 188 -4.63 35.69 -1.99
CA ASP A 188 -3.49 36.61 -2.00
C ASP A 188 -3.09 37.03 -0.56
N GLY A 189 -1.83 36.76 -0.18
CA GLY A 189 -1.28 37.05 1.15
C GLY A 189 -1.25 35.90 2.16
N THR A 190 -1.69 34.69 1.80
CA THR A 190 -1.72 33.53 2.71
C THR A 190 -0.32 33.12 3.20
N GLU A 191 0.69 33.06 2.33
CA GLU A 191 2.10 32.92 2.75
C GLU A 191 2.57 33.95 3.81
N THR A 192 2.10 35.20 3.71
CA THR A 192 2.50 36.28 4.62
C THR A 192 1.88 36.08 6.00
N VAL A 193 0.62 35.63 6.04
CA VAL A 193 -0.08 35.30 7.29
C VAL A 193 0.57 34.09 7.97
N ILE A 194 0.93 33.05 7.22
CA ILE A 194 1.58 31.86 7.77
C ILE A 194 2.95 32.21 8.38
N LYS A 195 3.74 33.05 7.71
CA LYS A 195 5.09 33.40 8.18
C LYS A 195 5.10 34.44 9.31
N GLU A 196 4.20 35.42 9.29
CA GLU A 196 4.23 36.55 10.22
C GLU A 196 3.23 36.46 11.38
N HIS A 197 2.14 35.70 11.25
CA HIS A 197 1.02 35.75 12.21
C HIS A 197 0.68 34.39 12.86
N LEU A 198 1.26 33.28 12.40
CA LEU A 198 1.17 32.03 13.14
C LEU A 198 2.24 32.00 14.24
N GLU A 199 1.81 32.21 15.48
CA GLU A 199 2.60 31.91 16.68
C GLU A 199 2.41 30.44 17.09
N GLU A 200 3.49 29.85 17.60
CA GLU A 200 3.49 28.86 18.70
C GLU A 200 2.38 27.80 18.78
#